data_AF-A0A6P1KFC6-F1
#
_entry.id   AF-A0A6P1KFC6-F1
#
_cell.length_a   1.000
_cell.length_b   1.000
_cell.length_c   1.000
_cell.angle_alpha   90.00
_cell.angle_beta   90.00
_cell.angle_gamma   90.00
#
_symmetry.space_group_name_H-M   'P 1'
#
loop_
_entity.id
_entity.type
_entity.pdbx_description
1 polymer ?
#
loop_
_entity_poly.entity_id
_entity_poly.type
_entity_poly.pdbx_seq_one_letter_code
_entity_poly.pdbx_strand_id
1 'polypeptide(L)' 'MVKQNITIKTCDECGSEFFEQVSPMSNLCPNCSHQLYGYEKCVHELKNGRCQKCGWNGNISEYLEKLEKSNNENL' A
#
# COMPACT_ATOMS: atom_id res chain seq x y z
N MET A 1 -7.35 -18.68 20.23
CA MET A 1 -6.45 -17.84 19.40
C MET A 1 -6.93 -17.96 17.97
N VAL A 2 -7.66 -16.95 17.46
CA VAL A 2 -8.19 -17.00 16.09
C VAL A 2 -7.02 -16.77 15.15
N LYS A 3 -6.56 -17.82 14.47
CA LYS A 3 -5.64 -17.67 13.33
C LYS A 3 -6.42 -16.93 12.25
N GLN A 4 -6.23 -15.62 12.14
CA GLN A 4 -6.71 -14.88 10.99
C GLN A 4 -5.94 -15.43 9.78
N ASN A 5 -6.65 -16.05 8.84
CA ASN A 5 -6.07 -16.46 7.56
C ASN A 5 -5.78 -15.19 6.77
N ILE A 6 -4.63 -14.56 7.02
CA ILE A 6 -4.17 -13.38 6.27
C ILE A 6 -3.86 -13.82 4.85
N THR A 7 -4.56 -13.23 3.88
CA THR A 7 -4.33 -13.51 2.46
C THR A 7 -3.40 -12.41 1.96
N ILE A 8 -2.21 -12.80 1.51
CA ILE A 8 -1.26 -11.87 0.92
C ILE A 8 -1.52 -11.85 -0.59
N LYS A 9 -1.74 -10.66 -1.13
CA LYS A 9 -1.88 -10.41 -2.56
C LYS A 9 -0.79 -9.45 -3.04
N THR A 10 -0.56 -9.43 -4.34
CA THR A 10 0.33 -8.47 -4.99
C THR A 10 -0.52 -7.36 -5.60
N CYS A 11 -0.10 -6.10 -5.39
CA CYS A 11 -0.76 -4.93 -5.94
C CYS A 11 -0.52 -4.86 -7.44
N ASP A 12 -1.59 -4.72 -8.23
CA ASP A 12 -1.49 -4.62 -9.69
C ASP A 12 -0.75 -3.35 -10.15
N GLU A 13 -0.74 -2.29 -9.33
CA GLU A 13 -0.14 -1.00 -9.67
C GLU A 13 1.34 -0.87 -9.28
N CYS A 14 1.69 -1.26 -8.05
CA CYS A 14 3.04 -1.06 -7.52
C CYS A 14 3.83 -2.36 -7.31
N GLY A 15 3.22 -3.53 -7.54
CA GLY A 15 3.84 -4.82 -7.31
C GLY A 15 4.15 -5.13 -5.83
N SER A 16 3.70 -4.30 -4.88
CA SER A 16 3.85 -4.58 -3.45
C SER A 16 2.97 -5.73 -3.00
N GLU A 17 3.49 -6.55 -2.09
CA GLU A 17 2.64 -7.40 -1.28
C GLU A 17 1.77 -6.57 -0.33
N PHE A 18 0.53 -6.99 -0.11
CA PHE A 18 -0.39 -6.40 0.85
C PHE A 18 -1.37 -7.44 1.42
N PHE A 19 -1.97 -7.15 2.56
CA PHE A 19 -3.03 -7.99 3.12
C PHE A 19 -4.37 -7.60 2.51
N GLU A 20 -5.01 -8.56 1.84
CA GLU A 20 -6.29 -8.34 1.16
C GLU A 20 -7.36 -7.79 2.11
N GLN A 21 -7.38 -8.26 3.35
CA GLN A 21 -8.41 -7.90 4.33
C GLN A 21 -8.41 -6.43 4.74
N VAL A 22 -7.28 -5.73 4.57
CA VAL A 22 -7.15 -4.33 4.96
C VAL A 22 -7.23 -3.39 3.77
N SER A 23 -7.28 -3.93 2.55
CA SER A 23 -7.43 -3.09 1.37
C SER A 23 -8.90 -2.89 1.05
N PRO A 24 -9.32 -1.65 0.75
CA PRO A 24 -10.66 -1.39 0.22
C PRO A 24 -10.87 -1.98 -1.18
N MET A 25 -9.79 -2.39 -1.86
CA MET A 25 -9.84 -2.95 -3.22
C MET A 25 -9.09 -4.28 -3.30
N SER A 26 -9.69 -5.26 -3.95
CA SER A 26 -9.22 -6.65 -3.97
C SER A 26 -7.84 -6.87 -4.61
N ASN A 27 -7.37 -5.92 -5.44
CA ASN A 27 -6.11 -6.04 -6.19
C ASN A 27 -5.15 -4.86 -6.00
N LEU A 28 -5.53 -3.85 -5.22
CA LEU A 28 -4.66 -2.69 -4.96
C LEU A 28 -4.26 -2.68 -3.50
N CYS A 29 -3.02 -2.27 -3.20
CA CYS A 29 -2.61 -2.05 -1.81
C CYS A 29 -3.29 -0.78 -1.26
N PRO A 30 -3.43 -0.63 0.07
CA PRO A 30 -4.06 0.55 0.66
C PRO A 30 -3.40 1.88 0.26
N ASN A 31 -2.10 1.89 -0.05
CA ASN A 31 -1.43 3.09 -0.53
C ASN A 31 -1.88 3.47 -1.95
N CYS A 32 -1.89 2.53 -2.89
CA CYS A 32 -2.34 2.79 -4.27
C CYS A 32 -3.83 3.14 -4.30
N SER A 33 -4.65 2.44 -3.51
CA SER A 33 -6.08 2.77 -3.38
C SER A 33 -6.29 4.20 -2.86
N HIS A 34 -5.50 4.65 -1.87
CA HIS A 34 -5.56 6.02 -1.37
C HIS A 34 -5.16 7.03 -2.43
N GLN A 35 -4.02 6.83 -3.10
CA GLN A 35 -3.50 7.79 -4.06
C GLN A 35 -4.35 7.90 -5.34
N LEU A 36 -4.89 6.78 -5.83
CA LEU A 36 -5.65 6.76 -7.09
C LEU A 36 -7.13 7.10 -6.90
N TYR A 37 -7.73 6.74 -5.77
CA TYR A 37 -9.18 6.84 -5.56
C TYR A 37 -9.58 7.59 -4.28
N GLY A 38 -8.63 8.06 -3.47
CA GLY A 38 -8.91 8.84 -2.26
C GLY A 38 -9.40 8.02 -1.07
N TYR A 39 -9.23 6.70 -1.07
CA TYR A 39 -9.55 5.84 0.09
C TYR A 39 -8.71 6.19 1.32
N GLU A 40 -9.06 5.65 2.49
CA GLU A 40 -8.31 5.91 3.72
C GLU A 40 -6.84 5.48 3.60
N LYS A 41 -5.92 6.40 3.92
CA LYS A 41 -4.48 6.13 3.93
C LYS A 41 -4.14 5.23 5.11
N CYS A 42 -3.47 4.11 4.84
CA CYS A 42 -2.88 3.32 5.92
C CYS A 42 -1.69 4.10 6.52
N VAL A 43 -1.73 4.34 7.84
CA VAL A 43 -0.57 4.84 8.59
C VAL A 43 0.42 3.70 8.77
N HIS A 44 1.39 3.63 7.87
CA HIS A 44 2.31 2.51 7.77
C HIS A 44 3.20 2.37 9.01
N GLU A 45 3.27 1.16 9.54
CA GLU A 45 4.14 0.79 10.65
C GLU A 45 5.11 -0.27 10.14
N LEU A 46 6.22 0.20 9.55
CA LEU A 46 7.23 -0.65 8.93
C LEU A 46 8.07 -1.35 10.00
N LYS A 47 8.08 -2.69 9.97
CA LYS A 47 8.93 -3.54 10.80
C LYS A 47 9.45 -4.68 9.96
N ASN A 48 10.77 -4.91 9.98
CA ASN A 48 11.44 -5.91 9.13
C ASN A 48 11.14 -5.75 7.63
N GLY A 49 11.04 -4.51 7.14
CA GLY A 49 10.80 -4.22 5.72
C GLY A 49 9.36 -4.42 5.24
N ARG A 50 8.41 -4.69 6.14
CA ARG A 50 6.97 -4.76 5.80
C ARG A 50 6.12 -4.01 6.81
N CYS A 51 5.04 -3.40 6.34
CA CYS A 51 4.05 -2.79 7.19
C CYS A 51 3.29 -3.87 7.96
N GLN A 52 3.29 -3.81 9.29
CA GLN A 52 2.60 -4.79 10.13
C GLN A 52 1.08 -4.72 9.98
N LYS A 53 0.55 -3.58 9.52
CA LYS A 53 -0.90 -3.34 9.36
C LYS A 53 -1.43 -3.76 8.01
N CYS A 54 -0.69 -3.46 6.93
CA CYS A 54 -1.17 -3.69 5.57
C CYS A 54 -0.30 -4.60 4.71
N GLY A 55 0.81 -5.13 5.24
CA GLY A 55 1.72 -6.00 4.50
C GLY A 55 2.61 -5.28 3.48
N TRP A 56 2.36 -3.99 3.24
CA TRP A 56 3.11 -3.18 2.27
C TRP A 56 4.62 -3.20 2.51
N ASN A 57 5.37 -3.51 1.47
CA ASN A 57 6.82 -3.70 1.53
C ASN A 57 7.64 -2.44 1.19
N GLY A 58 6.99 -1.30 0.94
CA GLY A 58 7.65 -0.06 0.55
C GLY A 58 7.70 0.19 -0.96
N ASN A 59 7.29 -0.77 -1.81
CA ASN A 59 7.27 -0.50 -3.25
C ASN A 59 6.17 0.51 -3.61
N ILE A 60 6.53 1.45 -4.48
CA ILE A 60 5.63 2.44 -5.08
C ILE A 60 5.67 2.26 -6.59
N SER A 61 4.57 2.55 -7.27
CA SER A 61 4.55 2.52 -8.74
C SER A 61 5.34 3.71 -9.28
N GLU A 62 5.88 3.58 -10.49
CA GLU A 62 6.61 4.68 -11.15
C GLU A 62 5.73 5.93 -11.31
N TYR A 63 4.42 5.72 -11.52
CA TYR A 63 3.45 6.81 -11.59
C TYR A 63 3.32 7.55 -10.25
N LEU A 64 3.19 6.82 -9.14
CA LEU A 64 3.11 7.42 -7.80
C LEU A 64 4.44 8.07 -7.39
N GLU A 65 5.58 7.49 -7.77
CA GLU A 65 6.89 8.09 -7.54
C GLU A 65 7.03 9.45 -8.23
N LYS A 66 6.52 9.57 -9.47
CA LYS A 66 6.49 10.84 -10.20
C LYS A 66 5.57 11.87 -9.51
N LEU A 67 4.39 11.45 -9.05
CA LEU A 67 3.47 12.31 -8.31
C LEU A 67 4.06 12.84 -6.99
N GLU A 68 4.75 11.99 -6.22
CA GLU A 68 5.39 12.43 -4.96
C GLU A 68 6.55 13.40 -5.21
N LYS A 69 7.32 13.21 -6.30
CA LYS A 69 8.39 14.12 -6.70
C LYS A 69 7.84 15.48 -7.14
N SER A 70 6.80 15.51 -7.97
CA SER A 70 6.18 16.77 -8.42
C SER A 70 5.55 17.58 -7.28
N ASN A 71 5.06 16.93 -6.23
CA ASN A 71 4.56 17.62 -5.04
C ASN A 71 5.66 18.18 -4.12
N ASN A 72 6.89 17.67 -4.20
CA ASN A 72 8.03 18.13 -3.40
C ASN A 72 8.92 19.18 -4.11
N GLU A 73 8.75 19.43 -5.40
CA GLU A 73 9.48 20.47 -6.14
C GLU A 73 8.86 21.88 -6.03
N ASN A 74 7.86 22.07 -5.16
CA ASN A 74 7.24 23.38 -4.85
C ASN A 74 7.59 23.88 -3.43
N LEU A 75 8.73 23.48 -2.86
CA LEU A 75 9.25 24.04 -1.60
C LEU A 75 10.49 24.92 -1.81
#